data_AF-A0A3D1PRZ0-F1
#
_entry.id   AF-A0A3D1PRZ0-F1
#
_cell.length_a   1.000
_cell.length_b   1.000
_cell.length_c   1.000
_cell.angle_alpha   90.00
_cell.angle_beta   90.00
_cell.angle_gamma   90.00
#
_symmetry.space_group_name_H-M   'P 1'
#
loop_
_entity.id
_entity.type
_entity.pdbx_description
1 polymer ?
#
loop_
_entity_poly.entity_id
_entity_poly.type
_entity_poly.pdbx_seq_one_letter_code
_entity_poly.pdbx_strand_id
1 'polypeptide(L)'
;LKTPAAKRDIPIPGKLVECLKEAKEKSKSEYVISDRNGNALAESQFVRVWKYIAVRSTEERCYYTYVNGQKIKHVVKPKLGEHQPNNPKLVYTMDFQVTPHQLRHTYITNLIYASVDPKTVQYLAGHENSKVTMDIYAKVKYNKPVQLHGVINRAIDTSKKD
;
A
#
# COMPACT_ATOMS: atom_id res chain seq x y z
N LEU A 1 -6.74 18.72 10.19
CA LEU A 1 -5.64 18.42 9.24
C LEU A 1 -4.42 19.23 9.65
N LYS A 2 -3.21 18.64 9.65
CA LYS A 2 -2.01 19.29 10.21
C LYS A 2 -1.33 20.29 9.26
N THR A 3 -1.48 20.12 7.94
CA THR A 3 -0.94 21.05 6.93
C THR A 3 -1.92 21.23 5.76
N PRO A 4 -1.91 22.37 5.05
CA PRO A 4 -2.74 22.59 3.86
C PRO A 4 -2.53 21.53 2.78
N ALA A 5 -1.30 21.03 2.64
CA ALA A 5 -0.92 19.97 1.70
C ALA A 5 -1.65 18.63 1.94
N ALA A 6 -2.22 18.43 3.14
CA ALA A 6 -2.96 17.22 3.45
C ALA A 6 -4.36 17.19 2.82
N LYS A 7 -4.95 18.36 2.47
CA LYS A 7 -6.24 18.45 1.78
C LYS A 7 -6.01 18.42 0.26
N ARG A 8 -6.62 17.45 -0.42
CA ARG A 8 -6.50 17.26 -1.87
C ARG A 8 -7.68 16.48 -2.42
N ASP A 9 -7.95 16.70 -3.70
CA ASP A 9 -8.96 15.97 -4.45
C ASP A 9 -8.30 14.80 -5.17
N ILE A 10 -8.73 13.59 -4.86
CA ILE A 10 -8.17 12.35 -5.43
C ILE A 10 -9.22 11.74 -6.35
N PRO A 11 -8.97 11.60 -7.66
CA PRO A 11 -9.88 10.91 -8.56
C PRO A 11 -9.93 9.43 -8.19
N ILE A 12 -11.13 8.94 -7.88
CA ILE A 12 -11.36 7.55 -7.47
C ILE A 12 -11.74 6.74 -8.72
N PRO A 13 -11.04 5.63 -9.04
CA PRO A 13 -11.42 4.76 -10.16
C PRO A 13 -12.84 4.21 -10.01
N GLY A 14 -13.57 4.07 -11.12
CA GLY A 14 -14.98 3.64 -11.10
C GLY A 14 -15.23 2.36 -10.31
N LYS A 15 -14.39 1.33 -10.49
CA LYS A 15 -14.46 0.07 -9.72
C LYS A 15 -14.37 0.28 -8.20
N LEU A 16 -13.53 1.22 -7.76
CA LEU A 16 -13.41 1.53 -6.33
C LEU A 16 -14.61 2.35 -5.84
N VAL A 17 -15.16 3.23 -6.67
CA VAL A 17 -16.41 3.96 -6.35
C VAL A 17 -17.56 2.98 -6.10
N GLU A 18 -17.70 1.94 -6.93
CA GLU A 18 -18.70 0.89 -6.75
C GLU A 18 -18.54 0.20 -5.39
N CYS A 19 -17.33 -0.30 -5.08
CA CYS A 19 -17.05 -0.94 -3.79
C CYS A 19 -17.32 -0.01 -2.59
N LEU A 20 -16.95 1.28 -2.69
CA LEU A 20 -17.16 2.24 -1.61
C LEU A 20 -18.63 2.59 -1.41
N LYS A 21 -19.42 2.66 -2.50
CA LYS A 21 -20.87 2.85 -2.44
C LYS A 21 -21.54 1.66 -1.77
N GLU A 22 -21.20 0.43 -2.19
CA GLU A 22 -21.74 -0.78 -1.57
C GLU A 22 -21.40 -0.86 -0.07
N ALA A 23 -20.17 -0.51 0.31
CA ALA A 23 -19.77 -0.46 1.71
C ALA A 23 -20.55 0.62 2.49
N LYS A 24 -20.78 1.78 1.88
CA LYS A 24 -21.55 2.88 2.48
C LYS A 24 -23.03 2.53 2.65
N GLU A 25 -23.65 1.86 1.69
CA GLU A 25 -25.06 1.42 1.78
C GLU A 25 -25.30 0.45 2.95
N LYS A 26 -24.30 -0.40 3.23
CA LYS A 26 -24.31 -1.31 4.39
C LYS A 26 -24.04 -0.59 5.72
N SER A 27 -23.50 0.61 5.68
CA SER A 27 -23.14 1.41 6.86
C SER A 27 -24.24 2.41 7.21
N LYS A 28 -24.66 2.41 8.48
CA LYS A 28 -25.56 3.46 9.03
C LYS A 28 -24.81 4.67 9.58
N SER A 29 -23.47 4.61 9.59
CA SER A 29 -22.59 5.68 10.07
C SER A 29 -22.45 6.79 9.04
N GLU A 30 -22.05 7.99 9.45
CA GLU A 30 -21.54 9.04 8.54
C GLU A 30 -20.34 8.53 7.72
N TYR A 31 -19.48 7.69 8.31
CA TYR A 31 -18.30 7.14 7.66
C TYR A 31 -18.61 5.97 6.73
N VAL A 32 -17.83 5.84 5.65
CA VAL A 32 -17.89 4.68 4.74
C VAL A 32 -17.42 3.41 5.47
N ILE A 33 -16.36 3.54 6.27
CA ILE A 33 -15.84 2.48 7.12
C ILE A 33 -15.93 2.97 8.56
N SER A 34 -16.78 2.34 9.35
CA SER A 34 -17.00 2.69 10.75
C SER A 34 -16.69 1.52 11.69
N ASP A 35 -16.55 1.82 12.96
CA ASP A 35 -16.61 0.80 14.00
C ASP A 35 -18.05 0.29 14.21
N ARG A 36 -18.22 -0.62 15.17
CA ARG A 36 -19.53 -1.22 15.51
C ARG A 36 -20.55 -0.21 16.05
N ASN A 37 -20.07 0.91 16.58
CA ASN A 37 -20.90 1.97 17.15
C ASN A 37 -21.20 3.08 16.12
N GLY A 38 -20.66 2.96 14.91
CA GLY A 38 -20.82 3.95 13.86
C GLY A 38 -19.85 5.13 13.95
N ASN A 39 -18.78 5.03 14.75
CA ASN A 39 -17.73 6.05 14.82
C ASN A 39 -16.61 5.76 13.81
N ALA A 40 -15.71 6.74 13.62
CA ALA A 40 -14.48 6.53 12.87
C ALA A 40 -13.62 5.44 13.53
N LEU A 41 -12.93 4.64 12.71
CA LEU A 41 -12.00 3.64 13.23
C LEU A 41 -10.84 4.30 13.98
N ALA A 42 -10.60 3.87 15.21
CA ALA A 42 -9.38 4.15 15.94
C ALA A 42 -8.18 3.42 15.29
N GLU A 43 -6.97 3.94 15.52
CA GLU A 43 -5.72 3.35 15.01
C GLU A 43 -5.59 1.87 15.40
N SER A 44 -5.88 1.53 16.66
CA SER A 44 -5.81 0.14 17.14
C SER A 44 -6.80 -0.80 16.43
N GLN A 45 -7.97 -0.27 16.03
CA GLN A 45 -8.97 -1.02 15.26
C GLN A 45 -8.48 -1.20 13.81
N PHE A 46 -7.91 -0.17 13.21
CA PHE A 46 -7.30 -0.27 11.88
C PHE A 46 -6.15 -1.30 11.85
N VAL A 47 -5.29 -1.30 12.86
CA VAL A 47 -4.22 -2.30 13.01
C VAL A 47 -4.80 -3.72 13.08
N ARG A 48 -5.95 -3.93 13.75
CA ARG A 48 -6.64 -5.23 13.78
C ARG A 48 -7.16 -5.65 12.41
N VAL A 49 -7.69 -4.71 11.61
CA VAL A 49 -8.07 -4.99 10.22
C VAL A 49 -6.86 -5.48 9.42
N TRP A 50 -5.71 -4.83 9.61
CA TRP A 50 -4.48 -5.23 8.93
C TRP A 50 -3.98 -6.62 9.34
N LYS A 51 -4.25 -7.06 10.57
CA LYS A 51 -3.86 -8.41 11.02
C LYS A 51 -4.41 -9.51 10.13
N TYR A 52 -5.60 -9.36 9.53
CA TYR A 52 -6.16 -10.34 8.58
C TYR A 52 -5.30 -10.56 7.32
N ILE A 53 -4.54 -9.53 6.93
CA ILE A 53 -3.58 -9.62 5.83
C ILE A 53 -2.26 -10.15 6.36
N ALA A 54 -1.75 -9.56 7.46
CA ALA A 54 -0.47 -9.92 8.04
C ALA A 54 -0.39 -11.41 8.42
N VAL A 55 -1.49 -12.05 8.87
CA VAL A 55 -1.49 -13.48 9.22
C VAL A 55 -1.17 -14.40 8.05
N ARG A 56 -1.35 -13.95 6.80
CA ARG A 56 -1.03 -14.67 5.57
C ARG A 56 0.43 -14.51 5.13
N SER A 57 1.23 -13.76 5.88
CA SER A 57 2.68 -13.68 5.65
C SER A 57 3.41 -14.94 6.16
N THR A 58 4.59 -15.21 5.62
CA THR A 58 5.52 -16.24 6.10
C THR A 58 6.48 -15.73 7.18
N GLU A 59 6.17 -14.59 7.82
CA GLU A 59 7.00 -14.08 8.91
C GLU A 59 7.03 -15.09 10.07
N GLU A 60 8.22 -15.29 10.65
CA GLU A 60 8.38 -16.16 11.82
C GLU A 60 7.62 -15.59 13.02
N ARG A 61 6.84 -16.44 13.69
CA ARG A 61 6.03 -16.03 14.83
C ARG A 61 6.40 -16.86 16.05
N CYS A 62 6.50 -16.19 17.19
CA CYS A 62 6.70 -16.85 18.47
C CYS A 62 5.44 -16.68 19.32
N TYR A 63 4.97 -17.78 19.92
CA TYR A 63 3.96 -17.71 20.97
C TYR A 63 4.46 -18.47 22.20
N TYR A 64 3.90 -18.14 23.35
CA TYR A 64 4.29 -18.73 24.62
C TYR A 64 3.11 -19.49 25.20
N THR A 65 3.37 -20.71 25.65
CA THR A 65 2.41 -21.54 26.38
C THR A 65 2.96 -21.75 27.79
N TYR A 66 2.09 -21.75 28.79
CA TYR A 66 2.48 -22.00 30.18
C TYR A 66 2.01 -23.39 30.58
N VAL A 67 2.95 -24.26 30.95
CA VAL A 67 2.65 -25.61 31.46
C VAL A 67 3.31 -25.73 32.83
N ASN A 68 2.52 -26.01 33.87
CA ASN A 68 2.98 -26.10 35.26
C ASN A 68 3.80 -24.88 35.74
N GLY A 69 3.39 -23.67 35.32
CA GLY A 69 4.09 -22.42 35.68
C GLY A 69 5.36 -22.13 34.87
N GLN A 70 5.81 -23.03 33.99
CA GLN A 70 6.96 -22.81 33.12
C GLN A 70 6.54 -22.24 31.76
N LYS A 71 7.30 -21.24 31.29
CA LYS A 71 7.06 -20.54 30.01
C LYS A 71 7.75 -21.28 28.85
N ILE A 72 6.98 -21.98 28.03
CA ILE A 72 7.46 -22.69 26.83
C ILE A 72 7.31 -21.78 25.61
N LYS A 73 8.39 -21.55 24.88
CA LYS A 73 8.39 -20.77 23.63
C LYS A 73 8.17 -21.71 22.44
N HIS A 74 7.15 -21.45 21.65
CA HIS A 74 6.90 -22.11 20.38
C HIS A 74 7.26 -21.17 19.23
N VAL A 75 7.98 -21.69 18.23
CA VAL A 75 8.35 -20.96 17.02
C VAL A 75 7.60 -21.57 15.85
N VAL A 76 6.87 -20.73 15.11
CA VAL A 76 6.19 -21.09 13.88
C VAL A 76 6.96 -20.46 12.73
N LYS A 77 7.38 -21.29 11.78
CA LYS A 77 8.06 -20.89 10.54
C LYS A 77 7.15 -21.26 9.36
N PRO A 78 6.21 -20.39 8.98
CA PRO A 78 5.31 -20.69 7.87
C PRO A 78 6.08 -20.74 6.55
N LYS A 79 5.71 -21.64 5.64
CA LYS A 79 6.21 -21.61 4.25
C LYS A 79 5.12 -21.17 3.29
N LEU A 80 5.55 -20.58 2.17
CA LEU A 80 4.64 -20.12 1.12
C LEU A 80 3.83 -21.30 0.57
N GLY A 81 2.51 -21.12 0.47
CA GLY A 81 1.57 -22.15 0.01
C GLY A 81 1.11 -23.12 1.10
N GLU A 82 1.73 -23.13 2.29
CA GLU A 82 1.24 -23.95 3.41
C GLU A 82 -0.03 -23.35 4.02
N HIS A 83 -0.78 -24.21 4.69
CA HIS A 83 -1.95 -23.82 5.46
C HIS A 83 -1.59 -23.60 6.93
N GLN A 84 -2.31 -22.70 7.61
CA GLN A 84 -2.16 -22.56 9.05
C GLN A 84 -2.66 -23.84 9.76
N PRO A 85 -1.87 -24.43 10.68
CA PRO A 85 -2.25 -25.70 11.35
C PRO A 85 -3.62 -25.66 12.02
N ASN A 86 -3.97 -24.53 12.64
CA ASN A 86 -5.23 -24.35 13.36
C ASN A 86 -6.37 -23.79 12.48
N ASN A 87 -6.07 -23.39 11.25
CA ASN A 87 -7.07 -22.86 10.32
C ASN A 87 -6.71 -23.24 8.87
N PRO A 88 -7.16 -24.42 8.42
CA PRO A 88 -6.89 -24.90 7.07
C PRO A 88 -7.45 -24.02 5.95
N LYS A 89 -8.32 -23.04 6.22
CA LYS A 89 -8.77 -22.09 5.19
C LYS A 89 -7.76 -20.95 4.95
N LEU A 90 -6.83 -20.77 5.87
CA LEU A 90 -5.82 -19.73 5.79
C LEU A 90 -4.55 -20.29 5.17
N VAL A 91 -4.24 -19.79 3.97
CA VAL A 91 -3.01 -20.10 3.23
C VAL A 91 -2.01 -18.96 3.44
N TYR A 92 -0.74 -19.29 3.62
CA TYR A 92 0.33 -18.30 3.59
C TYR A 92 0.66 -17.94 2.14
N THR A 93 0.31 -16.74 1.73
CA THR A 93 0.39 -16.29 0.32
C THR A 93 1.42 -15.20 0.08
N MET A 94 2.13 -14.74 1.12
CA MET A 94 3.07 -13.61 1.03
C MET A 94 4.34 -13.95 1.79
N ASP A 95 5.49 -13.82 1.13
CA ASP A 95 6.81 -14.14 1.67
C ASP A 95 7.60 -12.90 2.16
N PHE A 96 6.91 -11.77 2.30
CA PHE A 96 7.49 -10.50 2.73
C PHE A 96 6.60 -9.81 3.77
N GLN A 97 7.19 -8.85 4.48
CA GLN A 97 6.47 -8.00 5.43
C GLN A 97 5.54 -7.05 4.69
N VAL A 98 4.24 -7.18 4.93
CA VAL A 98 3.22 -6.32 4.31
C VAL A 98 2.78 -5.24 5.29
N THR A 99 2.90 -3.97 4.89
CA THR A 99 2.42 -2.81 5.66
C THR A 99 1.43 -1.97 4.86
N PRO A 100 0.47 -1.28 5.50
CA PRO A 100 -0.47 -0.42 4.77
C PRO A 100 0.22 0.66 3.94
N HIS A 101 1.38 1.15 4.41
CA HIS A 101 2.16 2.18 3.72
C HIS A 101 2.73 1.69 2.38
N GLN A 102 3.01 0.40 2.23
CA GLN A 102 3.44 -0.16 0.94
C GLN A 102 2.37 -0.02 -0.13
N LEU A 103 1.08 -0.12 0.20
CA LEU A 103 -0.01 0.09 -0.77
C LEU A 103 0.04 1.50 -1.37
N ARG A 104 0.37 2.50 -0.55
CA ARG A 104 0.59 3.87 -1.01
C ARG A 104 1.80 3.95 -1.95
N HIS A 105 2.90 3.27 -1.64
CA HIS A 105 4.06 3.21 -2.53
C HIS A 105 3.75 2.49 -3.85
N THR A 106 2.97 1.41 -3.83
CA THR A 106 2.50 0.71 -5.03
C THR A 106 1.65 1.63 -5.91
N TYR A 107 0.72 2.36 -5.31
CA TYR A 107 -0.08 3.36 -6.04
C TYR A 107 0.79 4.42 -6.74
N ILE A 108 1.73 5.03 -6.00
CA ILE A 108 2.64 6.04 -6.53
C ILE A 108 3.50 5.47 -7.67
N THR A 109 4.07 4.28 -7.46
CA THR A 109 4.89 3.58 -8.45
C THR A 109 4.10 3.29 -9.73
N ASN A 110 2.84 2.86 -9.62
CA ASN A 110 1.99 2.59 -10.77
C ASN A 110 1.67 3.87 -11.57
N LEU A 111 1.42 5.00 -10.91
CA LEU A 111 1.24 6.29 -11.62
C LEU A 111 2.50 6.68 -12.40
N ILE A 112 3.68 6.47 -11.81
CA ILE A 112 4.96 6.74 -12.46
C ILE A 112 5.17 5.82 -13.67
N TYR A 113 4.85 4.52 -13.55
CA TYR A 113 4.90 3.59 -14.68
C TYR A 113 3.95 3.99 -15.81
N ALA A 114 2.76 4.52 -15.46
CA ALA A 114 1.82 5.09 -16.41
C ALA A 114 2.26 6.46 -16.99
N SER A 115 3.48 6.92 -16.67
CA SER A 115 4.05 8.18 -17.13
C SER A 115 3.24 9.44 -16.74
N VAL A 116 2.49 9.38 -15.65
CA VAL A 116 1.88 10.56 -15.04
C VAL A 116 2.98 11.54 -14.63
N ASP A 117 2.75 12.84 -14.82
CA ASP A 117 3.76 13.83 -14.54
C ASP A 117 4.13 13.87 -13.04
N PRO A 118 5.41 14.09 -12.68
CA PRO A 118 5.85 14.03 -11.29
C PRO A 118 5.14 15.01 -10.34
N LYS A 119 4.68 16.18 -10.84
CA LYS A 119 3.95 17.15 -10.01
C LYS A 119 2.55 16.64 -9.67
N THR A 120 1.84 16.05 -10.64
CA THR A 120 0.55 15.40 -10.39
C THR A 120 0.71 14.21 -9.44
N VAL A 121 1.75 13.38 -9.62
CA VAL A 121 2.03 12.28 -8.67
C VAL A 121 2.30 12.81 -7.26
N GLN A 122 3.08 13.90 -7.14
CA GLN A 122 3.34 14.56 -5.85
C GLN A 122 2.04 15.06 -5.20
N TYR A 123 1.18 15.73 -5.97
CA TYR A 123 -0.12 16.22 -5.51
C TYR A 123 -1.00 15.07 -5.02
N LEU A 124 -1.18 14.03 -5.83
CA LEU A 124 -2.02 12.86 -5.50
C LEU A 124 -1.48 12.08 -4.28
N ALA A 125 -0.17 11.95 -4.17
CA ALA A 125 0.47 11.38 -3.00
C ALA A 125 0.27 12.27 -1.76
N GLY A 126 0.19 13.59 -1.91
CA GLY A 126 0.24 14.53 -0.79
C GLY A 126 1.62 14.56 -0.15
N HIS A 127 2.67 14.62 -0.96
CA HIS A 127 4.04 14.82 -0.48
C HIS A 127 4.35 16.30 -0.35
N GLU A 128 4.74 16.74 0.84
CA GLU A 128 5.13 18.13 1.10
C GLU A 128 6.36 18.54 0.28
N ASN A 129 7.28 17.60 0.02
CA ASN A 129 8.47 17.81 -0.79
C ASN A 129 8.49 16.89 -2.01
N SER A 130 8.85 17.45 -3.17
CA SER A 130 9.01 16.73 -4.43
C SER A 130 10.15 15.72 -4.42
N LYS A 131 11.13 15.84 -3.52
CA LYS A 131 12.31 14.97 -3.41
C LYS A 131 11.94 13.49 -3.35
N VAL A 132 10.99 13.11 -2.48
CA VAL A 132 10.54 11.72 -2.34
C VAL A 132 9.94 11.19 -3.65
N THR A 133 9.13 12.01 -4.32
CA THR A 133 8.51 11.63 -5.61
C THR A 133 9.57 11.50 -6.71
N MET A 134 10.54 12.41 -6.75
CA MET A 134 11.61 12.40 -7.75
C MET A 134 12.59 11.24 -7.55
N ASP A 135 12.93 10.89 -6.31
CA ASP A 135 13.79 9.76 -5.99
C ASP A 135 13.17 8.43 -6.47
N ILE A 136 11.85 8.27 -6.26
CA ILE A 136 11.09 7.12 -6.78
C ILE A 136 11.04 7.17 -8.32
N TYR A 137 10.77 8.35 -8.90
CA TYR A 137 10.66 8.53 -10.35
C TYR A 137 11.97 8.18 -11.08
N ALA A 138 13.11 8.66 -10.56
CA ALA A 138 14.43 8.38 -11.12
C ALA A 138 14.74 6.88 -11.08
N LYS A 139 14.47 6.22 -9.95
CA LYS A 139 14.67 4.77 -9.80
C LYS A 139 13.80 3.95 -10.75
N VAL A 140 12.54 4.35 -10.96
CA VAL A 140 11.58 3.57 -11.75
C VAL A 140 11.74 3.81 -13.25
N LYS A 141 11.92 5.07 -13.68
CA LYS A 141 11.87 5.46 -15.10
C LYS A 141 13.25 5.53 -15.76
N TYR A 142 14.28 5.94 -15.02
CA TYR A 142 15.58 6.31 -15.60
C TYR A 142 16.73 5.39 -15.20
N ASN A 143 16.50 4.37 -14.40
CA ASN A 143 17.52 3.39 -14.02
C ASN A 143 17.88 2.37 -15.13
N LYS A 144 17.55 2.68 -16.40
CA LYS A 144 17.89 1.88 -17.59
C LYS A 144 18.51 2.77 -18.66
N PRO A 145 19.83 3.05 -18.61
CA PRO A 145 20.53 3.95 -19.54
C PRO A 145 20.30 3.61 -21.03
N VAL A 146 20.18 2.33 -21.37
CA VAL A 146 19.96 1.87 -22.76
C VAL A 146 18.61 2.35 -23.32
N GLN A 147 17.58 2.47 -22.48
CA GLN A 147 16.25 2.95 -22.88
C GLN A 147 16.16 4.48 -22.95
N LEU A 148 17.14 5.18 -22.39
CA LEU A 148 17.23 6.64 -22.38
C LEU A 148 17.79 7.23 -23.67
N HIS A 149 18.52 6.43 -24.47
CA HIS A 149 19.19 6.91 -25.68
C HIS A 149 18.21 7.57 -26.67
N GLY A 150 17.06 6.95 -26.92
CA GLY A 150 16.04 7.52 -27.81
C GLY A 150 15.36 8.78 -27.26
N VAL A 151 15.27 8.92 -25.93
CA VAL A 151 14.72 10.13 -25.28
C VAL A 151 15.73 11.28 -25.39
N ILE A 152 17.02 10.99 -25.14
CA ILE A 152 18.11 11.95 -25.25
C ILE A 152 18.23 12.45 -26.68
N ASN A 153 18.22 11.55 -27.67
CA ASN A 153 18.32 11.95 -29.08
C ASN A 153 17.14 12.83 -29.49
N ARG A 154 15.89 12.51 -29.09
CA ARG A 154 14.73 13.40 -29.37
C ARG A 154 14.79 14.75 -28.67
N ALA A 155 15.42 14.83 -27.50
CA ALA A 155 15.52 16.08 -26.75
C ALA A 155 16.61 17.02 -27.31
N ILE A 156 17.65 16.45 -27.91
CA ILE A 156 18.77 17.19 -28.52
C ILE A 156 18.50 17.48 -30.02
N ASP A 157 17.67 16.67 -30.67
CA ASP A 157 17.30 16.84 -32.07
C ASP A 157 16.45 18.10 -32.26
N THR A 158 17.13 19.19 -32.60
CA THR A 158 16.58 20.52 -32.85
C THR A 158 16.14 20.71 -34.32
N SER A 159 16.21 19.65 -35.13
CA SER A 159 15.94 19.70 -36.58
C SER A 159 14.45 19.78 -36.97
N LYS A 160 13.53 19.83 -36.00
CA LYS A 160 12.10 20.14 -36.21
C LYS A 160 11.64 21.33 -35.37
N LYS A 161 12.22 22.49 -35.64
CA LYS A 161 11.50 23.77 -35.54
C LYS A 161 11.45 24.32 -36.96
N ASP A 162 10.36 24.01 -37.64
CA ASP A 162 9.61 24.79 -38.64
C ASP A 162 8.61 23.87 -39.36
#